data_AF-A0A835H8I8-F1
#
_entry.id   AF-A0A835H8I8-F1
#
_cell.length_a   1.000
_cell.length_b   1.000
_cell.length_c   1.000
_cell.angle_alpha   90.00
_cell.angle_beta   90.00
_cell.angle_gamma   90.00
#
_symmetry.space_group_name_H-M   'P 1'
#
loop_
_entity.id
_entity.type
_entity.pdbx_description
1 polymer ?
#
loop_
_entity_poly.entity_id
_entity_poly.type
_entity_poly.pdbx_seq_one_letter_code
_entity_poly.pdbx_strand_id
1 'polypeptide(L)'
;MRAIRGFSETGSLNEIYPDLCLELLIFSNKFCCERLKDACDRKLSSFVTSREEAVDLMEYALAENSNVLAASCLQVFLHDLPNCLSDDRVVMIFRDANRQHRAIMVGSASFSLYCLLSEVAMARDPCSDITAYFLEQLVESSAAVSGVHVYSVAGLARLDFIKGWKQRSCDKLSSVISSFNPLGWMYQERALYCEGEKKCDNLEKATELDPTLNYLTCTYYRIEDTDLERSTKESKNAFLQHLSWLGLDWDWDEGPGIGGDYGPYRQS
;
A
#
# COMPACT_ATOMS: atom_id res chain seq x y z
N MET A 1 35.88 -28.44 -10.09
CA MET A 1 37.13 -28.79 -9.36
C MET A 1 38.29 -27.80 -9.58
N ARG A 2 38.66 -27.41 -10.81
CA ARG A 2 39.74 -26.41 -11.03
C ARG A 2 39.48 -25.05 -10.38
N ALA A 3 38.26 -24.52 -10.52
CA ALA A 3 37.87 -23.24 -9.92
C ALA A 3 37.97 -23.25 -8.39
N ILE A 4 37.57 -24.35 -7.74
CA ILE A 4 37.67 -24.51 -6.28
C ILE A 4 39.14 -24.55 -5.83
N ARG A 5 40.01 -25.27 -6.55
CA ARG A 5 41.46 -25.27 -6.27
C ARG A 5 42.03 -23.86 -6.44
N GLY A 6 41.72 -23.18 -7.54
CA GLY A 6 42.19 -21.80 -7.78
C GLY A 6 41.70 -20.82 -6.71
N PHE A 7 40.45 -20.95 -6.25
CA PHE A 7 39.93 -20.16 -5.14
C PHE A 7 40.65 -20.48 -3.82
N SER A 8 40.93 -21.75 -3.53
CA SER A 8 41.66 -22.13 -2.32
C SER A 8 43.09 -21.55 -2.28
N GLU A 9 43.69 -21.30 -3.44
CA GLU A 9 45.05 -20.74 -3.56
C GLU A 9 45.05 -19.20 -3.56
N THR A 10 44.05 -18.57 -4.18
CA THR A 10 44.04 -17.11 -4.43
C THR A 10 43.03 -16.33 -3.59
N GLY A 11 42.01 -17.01 -3.05
CA GLY A 11 40.86 -16.39 -2.38
C GLY A 11 39.94 -15.58 -3.30
N SER A 12 40.11 -15.65 -4.63
CA SER A 12 39.32 -14.88 -5.60
C SER A 12 38.76 -15.75 -6.72
N LEU A 13 37.58 -15.39 -7.22
CA LEU A 13 36.92 -15.99 -8.36
C LEU A 13 37.13 -15.09 -9.59
N ASN A 14 38.33 -15.13 -10.16
CA ASN A 14 38.65 -14.38 -11.38
C ASN A 14 38.24 -15.18 -12.62
N GLU A 15 37.64 -14.51 -13.61
CA GLU A 15 37.29 -15.07 -14.93
C GLU A 15 36.38 -16.31 -14.92
N ILE A 16 35.27 -16.23 -14.19
CA ILE A 16 34.25 -17.31 -14.13
C ILE A 16 32.96 -16.82 -14.78
N TYR A 17 32.34 -17.67 -15.60
CA TYR A 17 31.03 -17.43 -16.20
C TYR A 17 29.90 -17.56 -15.15
N PRO A 18 28.77 -16.85 -15.33
CA PRO A 18 27.64 -16.87 -14.37
C PRO A 18 27.17 -18.28 -14.00
N ASP A 19 26.98 -19.17 -14.98
CA ASP A 19 26.49 -20.54 -14.76
C ASP A 19 27.40 -21.35 -13.82
N LEU A 20 28.71 -21.30 -14.06
CA LEU A 20 29.68 -21.97 -13.19
C LEU A 20 29.72 -21.31 -11.81
N CYS A 21 29.49 -20.00 -11.72
CA CYS A 21 29.42 -19.32 -10.43
C CYS A 21 28.16 -19.71 -9.63
N LEU A 22 27.04 -19.96 -10.30
CA LEU A 22 25.82 -20.50 -9.69
C LEU A 22 26.04 -21.93 -9.16
N GLU A 23 26.66 -22.80 -9.95
CA GLU A 23 27.02 -24.15 -9.50
C GLU A 23 27.93 -24.11 -8.26
N LEU A 24 28.90 -23.20 -8.24
CA LEU A 24 29.78 -23.00 -7.09
C LEU A 24 29.04 -22.43 -5.87
N LEU A 25 28.04 -21.55 -6.08
CA LEU A 25 27.19 -21.03 -5.00
C LEU A 25 26.41 -22.18 -4.35
N ILE A 26 25.69 -22.98 -5.14
CA ILE A 26 24.93 -24.15 -4.67
C ILE A 26 25.84 -25.14 -3.94
N PHE A 27 27.02 -25.41 -4.51
CA PHE A 27 28.03 -26.25 -3.86
C PHE A 27 28.46 -25.65 -2.52
N SER A 28 28.77 -24.35 -2.48
CA SER A 28 29.26 -23.71 -1.26
C SER A 28 28.23 -23.71 -0.14
N ASN A 29 26.94 -23.53 -0.45
CA ASN A 29 25.85 -23.65 0.53
C ASN A 29 25.70 -25.08 1.03
N LYS A 30 25.70 -26.05 0.13
CA LYS A 30 25.56 -27.47 0.47
C LYS A 30 26.66 -27.96 1.42
N PHE A 31 27.87 -27.42 1.28
CA PHE A 31 29.04 -27.78 2.09
C PHE A 31 29.42 -26.72 3.14
N CYS A 32 28.57 -25.73 3.40
CA CYS A 32 28.78 -24.64 4.38
C CYS A 32 30.14 -23.92 4.21
N CYS A 33 30.56 -23.69 2.97
CA CYS A 33 31.79 -22.99 2.63
C CYS A 33 31.56 -21.47 2.54
N GLU A 34 31.38 -20.81 3.68
CA GLU A 34 30.99 -19.39 3.75
C GLU A 34 31.88 -18.44 2.92
N ARG A 35 33.21 -18.62 2.96
CA ARG A 35 34.12 -17.77 2.17
C ARG A 35 33.93 -17.91 0.67
N LEU A 36 33.67 -19.13 0.21
CA LEU A 36 33.40 -19.37 -1.22
C LEU A 36 32.02 -18.84 -1.59
N LYS A 37 31.02 -19.03 -0.71
CA LYS A 37 29.68 -18.49 -0.87
C LYS A 37 29.72 -16.97 -1.04
N ASP A 38 30.37 -16.26 -0.12
CA ASP A 38 30.51 -14.80 -0.16
C ASP A 38 31.18 -14.31 -1.44
N ALA A 39 32.20 -15.05 -1.93
CA ALA A 39 32.88 -14.73 -3.17
C ALA A 39 31.96 -14.95 -4.39
N CYS A 40 31.20 -16.04 -4.42
CA CYS A 40 30.21 -16.31 -5.46
C CYS A 40 29.10 -15.25 -5.45
N ASP A 41 28.57 -14.92 -4.28
CA ASP A 41 27.48 -13.94 -4.08
C ASP A 41 27.88 -12.57 -4.65
N ARG A 42 29.07 -12.07 -4.28
CA ARG A 42 29.61 -10.80 -4.82
C ARG A 42 29.87 -10.87 -6.32
N LYS A 43 30.36 -12.01 -6.82
CA LYS A 43 30.67 -12.17 -8.24
C LYS A 43 29.39 -12.20 -9.09
N LEU A 44 28.38 -12.94 -8.66
CA LEU A 44 27.06 -12.95 -9.29
C LEU A 44 26.41 -11.56 -9.25
N SER A 45 26.50 -10.88 -8.10
CA SER A 45 25.99 -9.50 -7.96
C SER A 45 26.61 -8.53 -8.98
N SER A 46 27.88 -8.74 -9.36
CA SER A 46 28.55 -7.91 -10.38
C SER A 46 28.04 -8.12 -11.81
N PHE A 47 27.32 -9.21 -12.07
CA PHE A 47 26.69 -9.49 -13.36
C PHE A 47 25.27 -8.93 -13.47
N VAL A 48 24.65 -8.54 -12.35
CA VAL A 48 23.27 -8.02 -12.35
C VAL A 48 23.28 -6.56 -12.81
N THR A 49 23.08 -6.34 -14.11
CA THR A 49 23.08 -4.99 -14.70
C THR A 49 21.77 -4.63 -15.39
N SER A 50 21.02 -5.65 -15.82
CA SER A 50 19.75 -5.50 -16.53
C SER A 50 18.59 -6.14 -15.75
N ARG A 51 17.37 -5.75 -16.12
CA ARG A 51 16.14 -6.31 -15.54
C ARG A 51 16.03 -7.82 -15.80
N GLU A 52 16.45 -8.29 -16.97
CA GLU A 52 16.39 -9.70 -17.36
C GLU A 52 17.31 -10.56 -16.48
N GLU A 53 18.57 -10.15 -16.32
CA GLU A 53 19.52 -10.81 -15.42
C GLU A 53 19.04 -10.80 -13.96
N ALA A 54 18.44 -9.69 -13.52
CA ALA A 54 17.90 -9.58 -12.16
C ALA A 54 16.71 -10.53 -11.92
N VAL A 55 15.82 -10.70 -12.91
CA VAL A 55 14.71 -11.67 -12.82
C VAL A 55 15.26 -13.09 -12.76
N ASP A 56 16.18 -13.45 -13.68
CA ASP A 56 16.71 -14.80 -13.77
C ASP A 56 17.51 -15.20 -12.53
N LEU A 57 18.24 -14.26 -11.91
CA LEU A 57 19.08 -14.52 -10.75
C LEU A 57 18.35 -14.41 -9.40
N MET A 58 17.20 -13.73 -9.34
CA MET A 58 16.47 -13.53 -8.07
C MET A 58 16.02 -14.86 -7.46
N GLU A 59 15.47 -15.78 -8.26
CA GLU A 59 15.02 -17.08 -7.75
C GLU A 59 16.17 -17.87 -7.11
N TYR A 60 17.35 -17.87 -7.74
CA TYR A 60 18.55 -18.48 -7.16
C TYR A 60 19.00 -17.77 -5.89
N ALA A 61 18.97 -16.43 -5.87
CA ALA A 61 19.35 -15.65 -4.70
C ALA A 61 18.46 -16.00 -3.49
N LEU A 62 17.16 -16.16 -3.72
CA LEU A 62 16.20 -16.57 -2.70
C LEU A 62 16.41 -18.02 -2.25
N ALA A 63 16.57 -18.96 -3.19
CA ALA A 63 16.79 -20.38 -2.88
C ALA A 63 18.08 -20.62 -2.08
N GLU A 64 19.13 -19.89 -2.43
CA GLU A 64 20.47 -20.05 -1.86
C GLU A 64 20.74 -19.11 -0.66
N ASN A 65 19.73 -18.38 -0.17
CA ASN A 65 19.85 -17.41 0.93
C ASN A 65 21.04 -16.43 0.70
N SER A 66 21.07 -15.84 -0.49
CA SER A 66 22.14 -14.97 -0.99
C SER A 66 21.69 -13.52 -0.91
N ASN A 67 21.94 -12.88 0.24
CA ASN A 67 21.39 -11.56 0.52
C ASN A 67 21.99 -10.47 -0.38
N VAL A 68 23.28 -10.55 -0.75
CA VAL A 68 23.92 -9.52 -1.57
C VAL A 68 23.37 -9.58 -2.98
N LEU A 69 23.29 -10.76 -3.58
CA LEU A 69 22.70 -10.96 -4.90
C LEU A 69 21.23 -10.54 -4.93
N ALA A 70 20.44 -10.93 -3.92
CA ALA A 70 19.03 -10.55 -3.85
C ALA A 70 18.87 -9.01 -3.75
N ALA A 71 19.70 -8.34 -2.95
CA ALA A 71 19.70 -6.89 -2.84
C ALA A 71 20.10 -6.20 -4.15
N SER A 72 21.10 -6.74 -4.87
CA SER A 72 21.50 -6.24 -6.20
C SER A 72 20.39 -6.40 -7.25
N CYS A 73 19.70 -7.54 -7.27
CA CYS A 73 18.55 -7.75 -8.15
C CYS A 73 17.40 -6.79 -7.81
N LEU A 74 17.09 -6.64 -6.51
CA LEU A 74 16.08 -5.70 -6.04
C LEU A 74 16.43 -4.25 -6.43
N GLN A 75 17.70 -3.86 -6.33
CA GLN A 75 18.14 -2.52 -6.70
C GLN A 75 17.86 -2.20 -8.17
N VAL A 76 18.07 -3.16 -9.08
CA VAL A 76 17.73 -3.00 -10.50
C VAL A 76 16.23 -2.78 -10.68
N PHE A 77 15.38 -3.56 -10.00
CA PHE A 77 13.93 -3.37 -10.07
C PHE A 77 13.51 -2.00 -9.56
N LEU A 78 14.05 -1.56 -8.42
CA LEU A 78 13.68 -0.28 -7.81
C LEU A 78 14.15 0.93 -8.63
N HIS A 79 15.32 0.84 -9.28
CA HIS A 79 15.83 1.92 -10.13
C HIS A 79 14.96 2.13 -11.39
N ASP A 80 14.23 1.10 -11.80
CA ASP A 80 13.43 1.08 -13.03
C ASP A 80 11.92 1.23 -12.77
N LEU A 81 11.55 1.70 -11.57
CA LEU A 81 10.17 2.07 -11.26
C LEU A 81 9.75 3.32 -12.06
N PRO A 82 8.49 3.41 -12.53
CA PRO A 82 7.40 2.44 -12.38
C PRO A 82 7.41 1.31 -13.43
N ASN A 83 8.29 1.37 -14.42
CA ASN A 83 8.27 0.52 -15.62
C ASN A 83 8.44 -0.97 -15.29
N CYS A 84 9.22 -1.30 -14.26
CA CYS A 84 9.45 -2.68 -13.84
C CYS A 84 8.16 -3.41 -13.42
N LEU A 85 7.16 -2.70 -12.90
CA LEU A 85 5.85 -3.27 -12.53
C LEU A 85 4.98 -3.60 -13.75
N SER A 86 5.46 -3.37 -14.97
CA SER A 86 4.80 -3.82 -16.20
C SER A 86 5.28 -5.21 -16.63
N ASP A 87 6.36 -5.72 -16.02
CA ASP A 87 6.85 -7.07 -16.26
C ASP A 87 6.20 -8.01 -15.23
N ASP A 88 5.36 -8.94 -15.71
CA ASP A 88 4.64 -9.89 -14.87
C ASP A 88 5.59 -10.74 -14.01
N ARG A 89 6.81 -11.01 -14.49
CA ARG A 89 7.81 -11.80 -13.73
C ARG A 89 8.29 -11.03 -12.50
N VAL A 90 8.52 -9.73 -12.63
CA VAL A 90 8.90 -8.86 -11.49
C VAL A 90 7.76 -8.78 -10.49
N VAL A 91 6.52 -8.64 -10.96
CA VAL A 91 5.33 -8.64 -10.10
C VAL A 91 5.19 -9.98 -9.37
N MET A 92 5.40 -11.11 -10.05
CA MET A 92 5.36 -12.44 -9.45
C MET A 92 6.42 -12.62 -8.36
N ILE A 93 7.64 -12.13 -8.56
CA ILE A 93 8.70 -12.16 -7.53
C ILE A 93 8.22 -11.51 -6.24
N PHE A 94 7.65 -10.30 -6.31
CA PHE A 94 7.11 -9.64 -5.14
C PHE A 94 5.87 -10.33 -4.59
N ARG A 95 5.05 -10.93 -5.47
CA ARG A 95 3.81 -11.61 -5.11
C ARG A 95 4.04 -12.92 -4.33
N ASP A 96 5.03 -13.68 -4.74
CA ASP A 96 5.32 -15.00 -4.19
C ASP A 96 6.39 -14.94 -3.09
N ALA A 97 6.90 -13.73 -2.80
CA ALA A 97 7.84 -13.49 -1.73
C ALA A 97 7.22 -13.72 -0.34
N ASN A 98 7.42 -14.91 0.21
CA ASN A 98 7.09 -15.22 1.60
C ASN A 98 7.98 -14.44 2.60
N ARG A 99 7.71 -14.58 3.90
CA ARG A 99 8.46 -13.88 4.97
C ARG A 99 9.98 -14.11 4.91
N GLN A 100 10.44 -15.32 4.58
CA GLN A 100 11.86 -15.62 4.44
C GLN A 100 12.44 -14.95 3.20
N HIS A 101 11.76 -14.99 2.06
CA HIS A 101 12.19 -14.30 0.84
C HIS A 101 12.32 -12.79 1.07
N ARG A 102 11.34 -12.18 1.75
CA ARG A 102 11.41 -10.76 2.13
C ARG A 102 12.60 -10.45 3.04
N ALA A 103 12.90 -11.32 4.00
CA ALA A 103 14.05 -11.16 4.87
C ALA A 103 15.39 -11.24 4.11
N ILE A 104 15.48 -12.08 3.08
CA ILE A 104 16.67 -12.20 2.21
C ILE A 104 16.81 -10.97 1.31
N MET A 105 15.73 -10.54 0.66
CA MET A 105 15.75 -9.43 -0.32
C MET A 105 16.00 -8.07 0.33
N VAL A 106 15.31 -7.78 1.43
CA VAL A 106 15.24 -6.41 1.98
C VAL A 106 15.38 -6.37 3.50
N GLY A 107 15.55 -7.52 4.16
CA GLY A 107 15.74 -7.61 5.60
C GLY A 107 14.58 -6.98 6.38
N SER A 108 14.92 -6.13 7.33
CA SER A 108 13.95 -5.41 8.18
C SER A 108 13.19 -4.31 7.43
N ALA A 109 13.61 -3.91 6.23
CA ALA A 109 12.99 -2.84 5.46
C ALA A 109 11.83 -3.31 4.56
N SER A 110 11.23 -4.48 4.87
CA SER A 110 10.06 -5.02 4.16
C SER A 110 8.89 -4.02 4.13
N PHE A 111 8.62 -3.35 5.26
CA PHE A 111 7.57 -2.34 5.33
C PHE A 111 7.82 -1.19 4.34
N SER A 112 9.02 -0.62 4.33
CA SER A 112 9.39 0.48 3.43
C SER A 112 9.30 0.09 1.96
N LEU A 113 9.70 -1.14 1.63
CA LEU A 113 9.58 -1.68 0.28
C LEU A 113 8.11 -1.72 -0.16
N TYR A 114 7.23 -2.37 0.60
CA TYR A 114 5.82 -2.47 0.22
C TYR A 114 5.08 -1.14 0.30
N CYS A 115 5.56 -0.17 1.10
CA CYS A 115 5.02 1.19 1.11
C CYS A 115 5.28 1.86 -0.23
N LEU A 116 6.54 1.85 -0.69
CA LEU A 116 6.93 2.40 -1.98
C LEU A 116 6.20 1.71 -3.14
N LEU A 117 6.18 0.37 -3.15
CA LEU A 117 5.51 -0.39 -4.21
C LEU A 117 4.00 -0.11 -4.25
N SER A 118 3.35 0.04 -3.09
CA SER A 118 1.93 0.40 -3.01
C SER A 118 1.68 1.80 -3.55
N GLU A 119 2.51 2.78 -3.22
CA GLU A 119 2.39 4.15 -3.73
C GLU A 119 2.52 4.19 -5.26
N VAL A 120 3.54 3.52 -5.79
CA VAL A 120 3.77 3.47 -7.24
C VAL A 120 2.63 2.74 -7.96
N ALA A 121 2.14 1.63 -7.41
CA ALA A 121 1.03 0.89 -7.99
C ALA A 121 -0.29 1.67 -7.93
N MET A 122 -0.60 2.33 -6.80
CA MET A 122 -1.77 3.21 -6.67
C MET A 122 -1.75 4.37 -7.66
N ALA A 123 -0.58 4.98 -7.90
CA ALA A 123 -0.45 6.07 -8.85
C ALA A 123 -0.66 5.61 -10.31
N ARG A 124 -0.42 4.33 -10.60
CA ARG A 124 -0.55 3.77 -11.95
C ARG A 124 -1.96 3.23 -12.23
N ASP A 125 -2.46 2.39 -11.34
CA ASP A 125 -3.84 1.89 -11.38
C ASP A 125 -4.30 1.52 -9.96
N PRO A 126 -5.13 2.37 -9.33
CA PRO A 126 -5.62 2.12 -7.99
C PRO A 126 -6.59 0.93 -7.92
N CYS A 127 -7.20 0.50 -9.02
CA CYS A 127 -8.14 -0.62 -9.04
C CYS A 127 -7.47 -1.98 -9.25
N SER A 128 -6.21 -2.01 -9.69
CA SER A 128 -5.52 -3.23 -10.07
C SER A 128 -5.35 -4.22 -8.91
N ASP A 129 -5.32 -5.51 -9.25
CA ASP A 129 -5.02 -6.57 -8.28
C ASP A 129 -3.58 -6.46 -7.73
N ILE A 130 -2.67 -5.85 -8.51
CA ILE A 130 -1.28 -5.56 -8.09
C ILE A 130 -1.29 -4.56 -6.92
N THR A 131 -2.03 -3.45 -7.06
CA THR A 131 -2.17 -2.45 -6.00
C THR A 131 -2.80 -3.06 -4.75
N ALA A 132 -3.86 -3.86 -4.92
CA ALA A 132 -4.50 -4.57 -3.82
C ALA A 132 -3.50 -5.44 -3.05
N TYR A 133 -2.73 -6.24 -3.79
CA TYR A 133 -1.75 -7.14 -3.22
C TYR A 133 -0.65 -6.41 -2.45
N PHE A 134 -0.04 -5.35 -3.02
CA PHE A 134 1.02 -4.62 -2.32
C PHE A 134 0.54 -3.95 -1.03
N LEU A 135 -0.69 -3.43 -1.02
CA LEU A 135 -1.29 -2.88 0.19
C LEU A 135 -1.55 -3.97 1.26
N GLU A 136 -1.96 -5.17 0.86
CA GLU A 136 -2.09 -6.31 1.78
C GLU A 136 -0.73 -6.70 2.38
N GLN A 137 0.31 -6.80 1.55
CA GLN A 137 1.68 -7.10 2.01
C GLN A 137 2.26 -6.01 2.90
N LEU A 138 1.91 -4.74 2.65
CA LEU A 138 2.28 -3.63 3.52
C LEU A 138 1.69 -3.80 4.92
N VAL A 139 0.41 -4.20 5.01
CA VAL A 139 -0.25 -4.48 6.30
C VAL A 139 0.41 -5.67 7.00
N GLU A 140 0.68 -6.77 6.30
CA GLU A 140 1.40 -7.92 6.87
C GLU A 140 2.79 -7.53 7.40
N SER A 141 3.51 -6.71 6.65
CA SER A 141 4.85 -6.26 7.03
C SER A 141 4.83 -5.32 8.23
N SER A 142 3.72 -4.58 8.44
CA SER A 142 3.54 -3.72 9.62
C SER A 142 3.27 -4.50 10.90
N ALA A 143 2.62 -5.68 10.84
CA ALA A 143 2.35 -6.50 12.02
C ALA A 143 3.63 -6.95 12.77
N ALA A 144 4.76 -7.01 12.07
CA ALA A 144 6.07 -7.31 12.66
C ALA A 144 6.70 -6.12 13.41
N VAL A 145 6.25 -4.89 13.14
CA VAL A 145 6.77 -3.63 13.70
C VAL A 145 5.71 -3.04 14.63
N SER A 146 5.40 -3.74 15.72
CA SER A 146 4.65 -3.21 16.88
C SER A 146 3.37 -2.40 16.55
N GLY A 147 2.52 -2.91 15.68
CA GLY A 147 1.19 -2.34 15.41
C GLY A 147 0.88 -2.32 13.92
N VAL A 148 -0.34 -2.70 13.57
CA VAL A 148 -0.87 -2.47 12.22
C VAL A 148 -0.74 -0.98 11.92
N HIS A 149 0.04 -0.62 10.90
CA HIS A 149 0.25 0.78 10.56
C HIS A 149 -1.09 1.33 10.05
N VAL A 150 -1.72 2.19 10.85
CA VAL A 150 -3.08 2.72 10.64
C VAL A 150 -3.30 3.24 9.21
N TYR A 151 -2.27 3.87 8.64
CA TYR A 151 -2.31 4.39 7.27
C TYR A 151 -2.38 3.31 6.18
N SER A 152 -1.79 2.13 6.40
CA SER A 152 -1.82 1.02 5.45
C SER A 152 -3.23 0.42 5.36
N VAL A 153 -3.95 0.37 6.48
CA VAL A 153 -5.36 -0.04 6.51
C VAL A 153 -6.25 1.02 5.87
N ALA A 154 -5.96 2.31 6.08
CA ALA A 154 -6.66 3.38 5.37
C ALA A 154 -6.49 3.27 3.84
N GLY A 155 -5.29 2.92 3.36
CA GLY A 155 -5.06 2.60 1.94
C GLY A 155 -5.94 1.46 1.41
N LEU A 156 -6.06 0.36 2.17
CA LEU A 156 -6.98 -0.74 1.83
C LEU A 156 -8.45 -0.32 1.86
N ALA A 157 -8.85 0.57 2.77
CA ALA A 157 -10.21 1.09 2.83
C ALA A 157 -10.55 1.95 1.59
N ARG A 158 -9.61 2.79 1.14
CA ARG A 158 -9.73 3.56 -0.12
C ARG A 158 -9.90 2.64 -1.32
N LEU A 159 -9.09 1.59 -1.40
CA LEU A 159 -9.18 0.59 -2.46
C LEU A 159 -10.56 -0.09 -2.51
N ASP A 160 -11.04 -0.58 -1.36
CA ASP A 160 -12.37 -1.19 -1.27
C ASP A 160 -13.46 -0.21 -1.72
N PHE A 161 -13.33 1.07 -1.38
CA PHE A 161 -14.28 2.10 -1.77
C PHE A 161 -14.28 2.33 -3.28
N ILE A 162 -13.09 2.42 -3.88
CA ILE A 162 -12.91 2.53 -5.34
C ILE A 162 -13.52 1.31 -6.04
N LYS A 163 -13.46 0.11 -5.45
CA LYS A 163 -14.11 -1.11 -5.94
C LYS A 163 -15.63 -1.17 -5.66
N GLY A 164 -16.21 -0.14 -5.05
CA GLY A 164 -17.64 -0.04 -4.72
C GLY A 164 -18.05 -0.72 -3.40
N TRP A 165 -17.10 -1.24 -2.62
CA TRP A 165 -17.35 -1.96 -1.37
C TRP A 165 -17.35 -1.05 -0.15
N LYS A 166 -18.21 -0.04 -0.14
CA LYS A 166 -18.33 0.99 0.93
C LYS A 166 -18.36 0.40 2.35
N GLN A 167 -19.15 -0.65 2.56
CA GLN A 167 -19.27 -1.31 3.88
C GLN A 167 -17.94 -1.90 4.36
N ARG A 168 -17.19 -2.56 3.46
CA ARG A 168 -15.89 -3.17 3.78
C ARG A 168 -14.85 -2.10 4.15
N SER A 169 -14.90 -0.94 3.48
CA SER A 169 -14.09 0.24 3.83
C SER A 169 -14.40 0.78 5.23
N CYS A 170 -15.69 0.96 5.56
CA CYS A 170 -16.12 1.38 6.91
C CYS A 170 -15.69 0.36 7.98
N ASP A 171 -15.78 -0.95 7.70
CA ASP A 171 -15.42 -2.01 8.64
C ASP A 171 -13.91 -2.06 8.91
N LYS A 172 -13.08 -1.92 7.84
CA LYS A 172 -11.61 -1.84 7.97
C LYS A 172 -11.18 -0.70 8.90
N LEU A 173 -11.73 0.50 8.72
CA LEU A 173 -11.40 1.63 9.59
C LEU A 173 -11.99 1.50 11.00
N SER A 174 -13.17 0.87 11.14
CA SER A 174 -13.74 0.60 12.45
C SER A 174 -12.86 -0.34 13.27
N SER A 175 -12.28 -1.36 12.65
CA SER A 175 -11.30 -2.25 13.31
C SER A 175 -10.11 -1.46 13.85
N VAL A 176 -9.56 -0.53 13.07
CA VAL A 176 -8.41 0.29 13.47
C VAL A 176 -8.77 1.26 14.59
N ILE A 177 -9.89 1.98 14.47
CA ILE A 177 -10.39 2.90 15.50
C ILE A 177 -10.63 2.17 16.83
N SER A 178 -11.12 0.93 16.79
CA SER A 178 -11.36 0.14 18.01
C SER A 178 -10.08 -0.41 18.66
N SER A 179 -9.00 -0.54 17.89
CA SER A 179 -7.76 -1.22 18.31
C SER A 179 -6.67 -0.26 18.77
N PHE A 180 -6.77 1.04 18.45
CA PHE A 180 -5.76 2.06 18.72
C PHE A 180 -6.37 3.30 19.35
N ASN A 181 -5.52 4.19 19.91
CA ASN A 181 -5.98 5.50 20.35
C ASN A 181 -6.43 6.31 19.14
N PRO A 182 -7.74 6.60 18.99
CA PRO A 182 -8.24 7.11 17.74
C PRO A 182 -7.95 8.61 17.61
N LEU A 183 -7.58 9.03 16.40
CA LEU A 183 -7.31 10.43 16.06
C LEU A 183 -8.43 10.98 15.16
N GLY A 184 -8.62 12.30 15.16
CA GLY A 184 -9.71 12.94 14.40
C GLY A 184 -9.71 12.58 12.91
N TRP A 185 -8.52 12.50 12.29
CA TRP A 185 -8.38 12.10 10.89
C TRP A 185 -8.92 10.69 10.61
N MET A 186 -8.88 9.75 11.56
CA MET A 186 -9.38 8.38 11.35
C MET A 186 -10.90 8.37 11.17
N TYR A 187 -11.61 9.20 11.96
CA TYR A 187 -13.05 9.38 11.82
C TYR A 187 -13.40 10.17 10.57
N GLN A 188 -12.61 11.19 10.22
CA GLN A 188 -12.75 11.91 8.95
C GLN A 188 -12.62 10.97 7.75
N GLU A 189 -11.60 10.11 7.74
CA GLU A 189 -11.40 9.13 6.68
C GLU A 189 -12.57 8.13 6.63
N ARG A 190 -13.05 7.62 7.78
CA ARG A 190 -14.21 6.72 7.82
C ARG A 190 -15.50 7.39 7.34
N ALA A 191 -15.67 8.68 7.57
CA ALA A 191 -16.80 9.46 7.08
C ALA A 191 -16.87 9.52 5.54
N LEU A 192 -15.75 9.32 4.83
CA LEU A 192 -15.75 9.24 3.37
C LEU A 192 -16.52 8.02 2.83
N TYR A 193 -16.61 6.95 3.63
CA TYR A 193 -17.16 5.66 3.21
C TYR A 193 -18.56 5.37 3.73
N CYS A 194 -18.98 6.08 4.78
CA CYS A 194 -20.26 5.85 5.44
C CYS A 194 -21.30 6.91 5.01
N GLU A 195 -22.59 6.59 5.14
CA GLU A 195 -23.70 7.43 4.69
C GLU A 195 -24.63 7.85 5.84
N GLY A 196 -25.44 8.88 5.61
CA GLY A 196 -26.45 9.36 6.55
C GLY A 196 -25.89 9.75 7.92
N GLU A 197 -26.60 9.39 8.99
CA GLU A 197 -26.23 9.71 10.38
C GLU A 197 -24.83 9.23 10.75
N LYS A 198 -24.42 8.04 10.27
CA LYS A 198 -23.09 7.50 10.56
C LYS A 198 -21.99 8.42 10.03
N LYS A 199 -22.18 9.03 8.87
CA LYS A 199 -21.21 10.01 8.33
C LYS A 199 -21.09 11.20 9.27
N CYS A 200 -22.22 11.69 9.77
CA CYS A 200 -22.27 12.83 10.66
C CYS A 200 -21.65 12.58 12.03
N ASP A 201 -21.98 11.45 12.66
CA ASP A 201 -21.40 11.07 13.94
C ASP A 201 -19.87 10.95 13.84
N ASN A 202 -19.35 10.49 12.69
CA ASN A 202 -17.90 10.46 12.45
C ASN A 202 -17.29 11.86 12.34
N LEU A 203 -17.90 12.78 11.59
CA LEU A 203 -17.37 14.14 11.43
C LEU A 203 -17.43 14.96 12.73
N GLU A 204 -18.50 14.78 13.52
CA GLU A 204 -18.60 15.33 14.87
C GLU A 204 -17.48 14.79 15.76
N LYS A 205 -17.26 13.46 15.75
CA LYS A 205 -16.16 12.85 16.51
C LYS A 205 -14.77 13.31 16.04
N ALA A 206 -14.60 13.57 14.75
CA ALA A 206 -13.36 14.13 14.21
C ALA A 206 -13.10 15.53 14.78
N THR A 207 -14.14 16.37 14.83
CA THR A 207 -14.09 17.73 15.40
C THR A 207 -13.83 17.72 16.91
N GLU A 208 -14.44 16.78 17.64
CA GLU A 208 -14.20 16.61 19.08
C GLU A 208 -12.75 16.26 19.41
N LEU A 209 -12.13 15.41 18.58
CA LEU A 209 -10.75 14.95 18.78
C LEU A 209 -9.72 15.93 18.25
N ASP A 210 -10.08 16.71 17.23
CA ASP A 210 -9.25 17.76 16.65
C ASP A 210 -10.11 18.98 16.32
N PRO A 211 -10.15 20.00 17.21
CA PRO A 211 -10.94 21.21 16.99
C PRO A 211 -10.54 22.03 15.76
N THR A 212 -9.39 21.74 15.12
CA THR A 212 -9.01 22.37 13.85
C THR A 212 -9.78 21.80 12.66
N LEU A 213 -10.28 20.57 12.79
CA LEU A 213 -11.14 19.90 11.82
C LEU A 213 -12.60 20.28 12.09
N ASN A 214 -13.01 21.48 11.69
CA ASN A 214 -14.35 21.98 11.97
C ASN A 214 -15.38 21.50 10.93
N TYR A 215 -16.16 20.47 11.28
CA TYR A 215 -17.27 19.97 10.47
C TYR A 215 -18.63 20.40 11.01
N LEU A 216 -18.84 21.72 11.11
CA LEU A 216 -20.06 22.37 11.59
C LEU A 216 -21.36 21.93 10.87
N THR A 217 -21.23 21.29 9.71
CA THR A 217 -22.30 20.88 8.78
C THR A 217 -23.26 19.85 9.36
N CYS A 218 -22.81 18.93 10.21
CA CYS A 218 -23.67 17.86 10.72
C CYS A 218 -24.54 18.29 11.91
N THR A 219 -24.00 19.19 12.74
CA THR A 219 -24.78 19.84 13.79
C THR A 219 -25.80 20.80 13.19
N TYR A 220 -25.46 21.51 12.10
CA TYR A 220 -26.42 22.38 11.42
C TYR A 220 -27.59 21.61 10.82
N TYR A 221 -27.38 20.44 10.18
CA TYR A 221 -28.48 19.62 9.66
C TYR A 221 -29.39 19.09 10.80
N ARG A 222 -28.82 18.68 11.94
CA ARG A 222 -29.59 18.31 13.15
C ARG A 222 -30.32 19.50 13.79
N ILE A 223 -29.76 20.72 13.72
CA ILE A 223 -30.40 21.95 14.20
C ILE A 223 -31.51 22.40 13.25
N GLU A 224 -31.31 22.31 11.93
CA GLU A 224 -32.34 22.62 10.92
C GLU A 224 -33.55 21.68 11.03
N ASP A 225 -33.34 20.41 11.41
CA ASP A 225 -34.42 19.47 11.75
C ASP A 225 -35.22 19.87 13.01
N THR A 226 -34.65 20.73 13.86
CA THR A 226 -35.26 21.12 15.14
C THR A 226 -35.81 22.57 15.13
N ASP A 227 -35.30 23.44 14.25
CA ASP A 227 -35.49 24.90 14.35
C ASP A 227 -36.07 25.51 13.04
N LEU A 228 -37.36 25.25 12.81
CA LEU A 228 -38.15 25.72 11.65
C LEU A 228 -38.17 27.26 11.46
N GLU A 229 -37.87 28.04 12.51
CA GLU A 229 -38.04 29.50 12.50
C GLU A 229 -36.84 30.30 11.93
N ARG A 230 -35.71 29.65 11.61
CA ARG A 230 -34.50 30.35 11.10
C ARG A 230 -34.09 30.03 9.66
N SER A 231 -34.80 29.17 8.94
CA SER A 231 -34.40 28.77 7.58
C SER A 231 -34.71 29.85 6.53
N THR A 232 -33.79 30.80 6.34
CA THR A 232 -33.89 31.77 5.23
C THR A 232 -33.35 31.18 3.94
N LYS A 233 -34.03 31.48 2.82
CA LYS A 233 -33.73 30.93 1.48
C LYS A 233 -32.34 31.33 1.00
N GLU A 234 -31.85 32.49 1.44
CA GLU A 234 -30.50 32.99 1.16
C GLU A 234 -29.40 32.14 1.81
N SER A 235 -29.61 31.69 3.05
CA SER A 235 -28.66 30.84 3.78
C SER A 235 -28.52 29.47 3.12
N LYS A 236 -29.65 28.91 2.64
CA LYS A 236 -29.69 27.66 1.88
C LYS A 236 -28.90 27.77 0.56
N ASN A 237 -29.04 28.87 -0.17
CA ASN A 237 -28.33 29.06 -1.43
C ASN A 237 -26.83 29.29 -1.25
N ALA A 238 -26.41 30.06 -0.25
CA ALA A 238 -24.99 30.25 0.07
C ALA A 238 -24.31 28.93 0.50
N PHE A 239 -25.05 28.10 1.23
CA PHE A 239 -24.63 26.77 1.66
C PHE A 239 -24.43 25.81 0.48
N LEU A 240 -25.39 25.75 -0.45
CA LEU A 240 -25.28 24.96 -1.68
C LEU A 240 -24.08 25.38 -2.54
N GLN A 241 -23.76 26.68 -2.56
CA GLN A 241 -22.61 27.22 -3.28
C GLN A 241 -21.26 26.81 -2.65
N HIS A 242 -21.18 26.76 -1.31
CA HIS A 242 -19.99 26.31 -0.59
C HIS A 242 -19.74 24.80 -0.78
N LEU A 243 -20.79 24.00 -0.88
CA LEU A 243 -20.68 22.55 -1.09
C LEU A 243 -20.18 22.21 -2.49
N SER A 244 -20.68 22.91 -3.52
CA SER A 244 -20.17 22.78 -4.89
C SER A 244 -18.70 23.19 -5.01
N TRP A 245 -18.28 24.24 -4.29
CA TRP A 245 -16.88 24.68 -4.26
C TRP A 245 -15.91 23.64 -3.66
N LEU A 246 -16.39 22.77 -2.76
CA LEU A 246 -15.60 21.69 -2.15
C LEU A 246 -15.56 20.41 -3.00
N GLY A 247 -16.11 20.42 -4.22
CA GLY A 247 -16.19 19.24 -5.09
C GLY A 247 -17.18 18.18 -4.58
N LEU A 248 -18.08 18.55 -3.68
CA LEU A 248 -19.20 17.73 -3.21
C LEU A 248 -20.43 18.00 -4.07
N ASP A 249 -20.27 17.95 -5.40
CA ASP A 249 -21.41 17.98 -6.30
C ASP A 249 -22.21 16.70 -6.07
N TRP A 250 -23.41 16.92 -5.57
CA TRP A 250 -24.32 15.93 -5.01
C TRP A 250 -24.89 15.04 -6.14
N ASP A 251 -24.22 13.92 -6.46
CA ASP A 251 -24.79 12.80 -7.24
C ASP A 251 -25.86 12.07 -6.39
N TRP A 252 -27.04 12.69 -6.26
CA TRP A 252 -28.24 12.03 -5.75
C TRP A 252 -29.09 11.66 -6.95
N ASP A 253 -29.61 10.43 -7.00
CA ASP A 253 -30.57 10.05 -8.03
C ASP A 253 -31.88 10.86 -7.90
N GLU A 254 -32.24 11.30 -6.68
CA GLU A 254 -33.42 12.13 -6.42
C GLU A 254 -33.23 13.12 -5.25
N GLY A 255 -33.79 14.35 -5.34
CA GLY A 255 -33.69 15.34 -4.25
C GLY A 255 -34.23 16.75 -4.56
N PRO A 256 -34.20 17.69 -3.59
CA PRO A 256 -34.70 19.05 -3.76
C PRO A 256 -33.84 19.83 -4.77
N GLY A 257 -34.35 19.99 -5.99
CA GLY A 257 -33.65 20.63 -7.12
C GLY A 257 -33.32 19.67 -8.27
N ILE A 258 -33.30 18.36 -8.00
CA ILE A 258 -33.05 17.28 -8.99
C ILE A 258 -34.37 16.62 -9.42
N GLY A 259 -35.36 16.55 -8.53
CA GLY A 259 -36.63 15.84 -8.79
C GLY A 259 -36.52 14.34 -8.52
N GLY A 260 -37.60 13.58 -8.78
CA GLY A 260 -37.68 12.13 -8.51
C GLY A 260 -39.12 11.63 -8.29
N ASP A 261 -39.33 10.31 -8.41
CA ASP A 261 -40.64 9.65 -8.34
C ASP A 261 -41.24 9.65 -6.92
N TYR A 262 -40.40 9.85 -5.90
CA TYR A 262 -40.80 9.91 -4.49
C TYR A 262 -40.98 11.33 -3.94
N GLY A 263 -41.06 12.33 -4.83
CA GLY A 263 -41.35 13.71 -4.46
C GLY A 263 -42.77 13.93 -3.89
N PRO A 264 -43.02 15.06 -3.21
CA PRO A 264 -42.15 16.22 -3.09
C PRO A 264 -41.08 16.04 -2.00
N TYR A 265 -39.81 16.28 -2.35
CA TYR A 265 -38.70 16.43 -1.39
C TYR A 265 -38.77 17.81 -0.72
N ARG A 266 -39.93 18.07 -0.11
CA ARG A 266 -40.19 19.19 0.77
C ARG A 266 -40.94 18.62 1.96
N GLN A 267 -40.32 18.68 3.13
CA GLN A 267 -40.96 18.28 4.36
C GLN A 267 -41.68 19.51 4.92
N SER A 268 -43.02 19.41 5.03
CA SER A 268 -43.86 20.36 5.76
C SER A 268 -43.69 20.21 7.26
#